data_AF-A0A925JF67-F1
#
_entry.id   AF-A0A925JF67-F1
#
_cell.length_a   1.000
_cell.length_b   1.000
_cell.length_c   1.000
_cell.angle_alpha   90.00
_cell.angle_beta   90.00
_cell.angle_gamma   90.00
#
_symmetry.space_group_name_H-M   'P 1'
#
loop_
_entity.id
_entity.type
_entity.pdbx_description
1 polymer ?
#
loop_
_entity_poly.entity_id
_entity_poly.type
_entity_poly.pdbx_seq_one_letter_code
_entity_poly.pdbx_strand_id
1 'polypeptide(L)' 'MSKVDEPHDDEGMHLTAPVIEPGHTFASVTDKISSLALKRRTPLGWFIGFAISFALAQVLLLTIAYLVTTGIG' A
#
# COMPACT_ATOMS: atom_id res chain seq x y z
N MET A 1 -45.17 -25.15 23.86
CA MET A 1 -44.14 -25.14 22.79
C MET A 1 -44.44 -23.92 21.92
N SER A 2 -43.96 -22.74 22.34
CA SER A 2 -44.43 -21.43 21.84
C SER A 2 -43.49 -20.27 22.25
N LYS A 3 -42.19 -20.32 21.87
CA LYS A 3 -41.27 -19.16 22.02
C LYS A 3 -40.11 -19.19 21.01
N VAL A 4 -40.38 -19.33 19.71
CA VAL A 4 -39.29 -19.31 18.70
C VAL A 4 -39.48 -18.22 17.63
N ASP A 5 -40.56 -17.44 17.68
CA ASP A 5 -40.76 -16.32 16.76
C ASP A 5 -40.29 -15.00 17.40
N GLU A 6 -39.00 -14.92 17.74
CA GLU A 6 -38.36 -13.65 18.08
C GLU A 6 -37.60 -13.19 16.82
N PRO A 7 -38.12 -12.19 16.07
CA PRO A 7 -37.32 -11.58 15.01
C PRO A 7 -36.06 -11.02 15.69
N HIS A 8 -34.89 -11.53 15.28
CA HIS A 8 -33.64 -10.91 15.66
C HIS A 8 -33.59 -9.56 14.94
N ASP A 9 -34.00 -8.53 15.67
CA ASP A 9 -33.79 -7.16 15.29
C ASP A 9 -32.28 -6.91 15.39
N ASP A 10 -31.57 -7.11 14.28
CA ASP A 10 -30.15 -6.77 14.06
C ASP A 10 -29.93 -5.24 14.09
N GLU A 11 -30.53 -4.53 15.05
CA GLU A 11 -30.37 -3.09 15.29
C GLU A 11 -29.29 -2.83 16.35
N GLY A 12 -28.15 -3.51 16.21
CA GLY A 12 -27.03 -3.44 17.16
C GLY A 12 -25.68 -3.42 16.46
N MET A 13 -25.17 -2.20 16.17
CA MET A 13 -23.76 -1.89 15.84
C MET A 13 -23.20 -2.24 14.46
N HIS A 14 -23.78 -1.70 13.38
CA HIS A 14 -23.01 -1.39 12.16
C HIS A 14 -22.67 0.11 12.08
N LEU A 15 -21.94 0.63 13.07
CA LEU A 15 -21.36 1.98 13.04
C LEU A 15 -20.02 2.05 12.28
N THR A 16 -19.62 0.97 11.59
CA THR A 16 -18.45 1.01 10.70
C THR A 16 -18.93 1.42 9.33
N ALA A 17 -18.59 2.65 8.93
CA ALA A 17 -18.81 3.11 7.57
C ALA A 17 -18.27 2.07 6.56
N PRO A 18 -18.99 1.77 5.47
CA PRO A 18 -18.51 0.84 4.45
C PRO A 18 -17.13 1.29 3.96
N VAL A 19 -16.08 0.50 4.22
CA VAL A 19 -14.70 0.77 3.77
C VAL A 19 -14.58 0.55 2.26
N ILE A 20 -15.59 -0.05 1.65
CA ILE A 20 -15.66 -0.33 0.22
C ILE A 20 -16.86 0.43 -0.36
N GLU A 21 -16.59 1.19 -1.41
CA GLU A 21 -17.59 1.93 -2.17
C GLU A 21 -18.69 0.98 -2.69
N PRO A 22 -20.00 1.33 -2.56
CA PRO A 22 -21.08 0.45 -2.96
C PRO A 22 -20.98 0.06 -4.44
N GLY A 23 -20.67 -1.21 -4.73
CA GLY A 23 -20.51 -1.73 -6.10
C GLY A 23 -19.18 -2.43 -6.39
N HIS A 24 -18.21 -2.39 -5.47
CA HIS A 24 -16.97 -3.18 -5.59
C HIS A 24 -16.95 -4.34 -4.57
N THR A 25 -16.76 -5.57 -5.05
CA THR A 25 -16.49 -6.74 -4.18
C THR A 25 -14.98 -6.87 -3.96
N PHE A 26 -14.55 -7.54 -2.89
CA PHE A 26 -13.13 -7.81 -2.62
C PHE A 26 -12.40 -8.46 -3.83
N ALA A 27 -13.11 -9.27 -4.62
CA ALA A 27 -12.61 -9.85 -5.86
C ALA A 27 -12.20 -8.78 -6.89
N SER A 28 -12.95 -7.68 -7.02
CA SER A 28 -12.62 -6.56 -7.91
C SER A 28 -11.35 -5.83 -7.47
N VAL A 29 -11.11 -5.71 -6.17
CA VAL A 29 -9.90 -5.07 -5.62
C VAL A 29 -8.66 -5.93 -5.91
N THR A 30 -8.75 -7.25 -5.70
CA THR A 30 -7.67 -8.19 -6.02
C THR A 30 -7.32 -8.17 -7.51
N ASP A 31 -8.31 -8.08 -8.39
CA ASP A 31 -8.09 -8.04 -9.84
C ASP A 31 -7.47 -6.69 -10.30
N LYS A 32 -7.88 -5.58 -9.66
CA LYS A 32 -7.25 -4.25 -9.88
C LYS A 32 -5.79 -4.21 -9.42
N ILE A 33 -5.46 -4.81 -8.27
CA ILE A 33 -4.06 -4.89 -7.79
C ILE A 33 -3.23 -5.81 -8.68
N SER A 34 -3.77 -6.98 -9.04
CA SER A 34 -3.08 -7.95 -9.87
C SER A 34 -2.81 -7.41 -11.28
N SER A 35 -3.73 -6.63 -11.85
CA SER A 35 -3.51 -5.95 -13.14
C SER A 35 -2.47 -4.82 -13.06
N LEU A 36 -2.35 -4.14 -11.91
CA LEU A 36 -1.32 -3.13 -11.67
C LEU A 36 0.08 -3.77 -11.63
N ALA A 37 0.22 -4.92 -10.96
CA ALA A 37 1.47 -5.66 -10.87
C ALA A 37 1.84 -6.36 -12.19
N LEU A 38 0.85 -6.95 -12.90
CA LEU A 38 1.10 -7.81 -14.06
C LEU A 38 1.13 -7.06 -15.40
N LYS A 39 0.31 -6.02 -15.58
CA LYS A 39 0.11 -5.36 -16.89
C LYS A 39 0.67 -3.95 -16.99
N ARG A 40 0.92 -3.26 -15.88
CA ARG A 40 1.42 -1.89 -15.94
C ARG A 40 2.94 -1.93 -16.14
N ARG A 41 3.39 -1.83 -17.40
CA ARG A 41 4.78 -1.44 -17.75
C ARG A 41 5.21 -0.36 -16.75
N THR A 42 6.23 -0.64 -15.95
CA THR A 42 6.75 0.27 -14.91
C THR A 42 6.83 1.67 -15.50
N PRO A 43 5.97 2.61 -15.07
CA PRO A 43 5.89 3.92 -15.69
C PRO A 43 7.28 4.56 -15.59
N LEU A 44 7.76 5.18 -16.66
CA LEU A 44 9.12 5.78 -16.69
C LEU A 44 9.36 6.74 -15.51
N GLY A 45 8.31 7.37 -14.98
CA GLY A 45 8.37 8.18 -13.76
C GLY A 45 8.77 7.40 -12.49
N TRP A 46 8.45 6.11 -12.38
CA TRP A 46 8.92 5.26 -11.27
C TRP A 46 10.43 5.08 -11.29
N PHE A 47 11.03 4.90 -12.48
CA PHE A 47 12.48 4.85 -12.62
C PHE A 47 13.15 6.18 -12.29
N ILE A 48 12.51 7.31 -12.59
CA ILE A 48 13.01 8.63 -12.18
C ILE A 48 13.05 8.73 -10.64
N GLY A 49 11.98 8.34 -9.95
CA GLY A 49 11.96 8.29 -8.49
C GLY A 49 13.04 7.38 -7.91
N PHE A 50 13.17 6.17 -8.48
CA PHE A 50 14.23 5.23 -8.11
C PHE A 50 15.63 5.81 -8.34
N ALA A 51 15.88 6.44 -9.48
CA ALA A 51 17.17 7.03 -9.82
C ALA A 51 17.54 8.19 -8.87
N ILE A 52 16.58 9.02 -8.48
CA ILE A 52 16.80 10.11 -7.50
C ILE A 52 17.16 9.53 -6.13
N SER A 53 16.39 8.57 -5.62
CA SER A 53 16.68 7.91 -4.34
C SER A 53 18.03 7.21 -4.36
N PHE A 54 18.36 6.54 -5.46
CA PHE A 54 19.65 5.88 -5.65
C PHE A 54 20.81 6.89 -5.71
N ALA A 55 20.65 8.02 -6.40
CA ALA A 55 21.67 9.07 -6.45
C ALA A 55 21.95 9.66 -5.06
N LEU A 56 20.91 9.91 -4.25
CA LEU A 56 21.07 10.35 -2.87
C LEU A 56 21.81 9.32 -2.01
N ALA A 57 21.47 8.03 -2.15
CA ALA A 57 22.18 6.95 -1.46
C ALA A 57 23.66 6.89 -1.88
N GLN A 58 23.97 7.08 -3.17
CA GLN A 58 25.35 7.14 -3.66
C GLN A 58 26.13 8.31 -3.04
N VAL A 59 25.53 9.50 -2.93
CA VAL A 59 26.16 10.65 -2.27
C VAL A 59 26.48 10.33 -0.81
N LEU A 60 25.55 9.70 -0.09
CA LEU A 60 25.77 9.24 1.29
C LEU A 60 26.94 8.26 1.36
N LEU A 61 26.95 7.23 0.52
CA LEU A 61 28.02 6.22 0.48
C LEU A 61 29.38 6.84 0.15
N LEU A 62 29.44 7.77 -0.81
CA LEU A 62 30.66 8.49 -1.15
C LEU A 62 31.15 9.35 0.01
N THR A 63 30.24 10.03 0.70
CA THR A 63 30.56 10.86 1.86
C THR A 63 31.12 10.01 3.00
N ILE A 64 30.49 8.86 3.28
CA ILE A 64 30.97 7.91 4.28
C ILE A 64 32.34 7.35 3.88
N ALA A 65 32.49 6.88 2.64
CA ALA A 65 33.76 6.36 2.15
C ALA A 65 34.88 7.39 2.27
N TYR A 66 34.61 8.63 1.87
CA TYR A 66 35.54 9.74 1.99
C TYR A 66 35.92 10.02 3.44
N LEU A 67 34.95 10.00 4.36
CA LEU A 67 35.19 10.22 5.78
C LEU A 67 36.04 9.08 6.38
N VAL A 68 35.80 7.84 5.96
CA VAL A 68 36.58 6.68 6.41
C VAL A 68 38.01 6.73 5.88
N THR A 69 38.23 7.13 4.62
CA THR A 69 39.58 7.21 4.04
C THR A 69 40.37 8.42 4.51
N THR A 70 39.71 9.55 4.75
CA THR A 70 40.35 10.81 5.13
C THR A 70 40.49 10.94 6.65
N GLY A 71 39.67 10.22 7.42
CA GLY A 71 39.58 10.34 8.87
C GLY A 71 38.61 11.45 9.30
N ILE A 72 38.27 11.45 10.60
CA ILE A 72 37.40 12.47 11.23
C ILE A 72 38.18 13.74 11.66
N GLY A 73 39.44 13.86 11.26
CA GLY A 73 40.39 14.90 11.65
C GLY A 73 41.83 14.46 11.46
#